data_AF-A0A5C8TF09-F1
#
_entry.id   AF-A0A5C8TF09-F1
#
_cell.length_a   1.000
_cell.length_b   1.000
_cell.length_c   1.000
_cell.angle_alpha   90.00
_cell.angle_beta   90.00
_cell.angle_gamma   90.00
#
_symmetry.space_group_name_H-M   'P 1'
#
loop_
_entity.id
_entity.type
_entity.pdbx_description
1 polymer ?
#
loop_
_entity_poly.entity_id
_entity_poly.type
_entity_poly.pdbx_seq_one_letter_code
_entity_poly.pdbx_strand_id
1 'polypeptide(L)' 'MDDLASLWPRATMTDKIDFTNRMGKAMTTLSPELTREYFMRCLEETANTGDTRSLTLSDMVRTCLSLHAQPSSD' A
#
# COMPACT_ATOMS: atom_id res chain seq x y z
N MET A 1 -4.14 -4.03 -16.24
CA MET A 1 -4.20 -2.56 -16.09
C MET A 1 -4.02 -2.31 -14.61
N ASP A 2 -3.03 -1.53 -14.21
CA ASP A 2 -2.85 -1.17 -12.81
C ASP A 2 -3.76 0.01 -12.48
N ASP A 3 -4.48 -0.05 -11.36
CA ASP A 3 -5.43 1.00 -11.00
C ASP A 3 -4.68 2.26 -10.56
N LEU A 4 -5.25 3.42 -10.86
CA LEU A 4 -4.69 4.69 -10.41
C LEU A 4 -4.81 4.83 -8.89
N ALA A 5 -3.75 5.31 -8.26
CA ALA A 5 -3.70 5.63 -6.84
C ALA A 5 -4.81 6.60 -6.41
N SER A 6 -5.21 7.52 -7.30
CA SER A 6 -6.32 8.44 -7.06
C SER A 6 -7.68 7.77 -6.85
N LEU A 7 -7.83 6.49 -7.22
CA LEU A 7 -9.03 5.71 -6.96
C LEU A 7 -9.05 5.13 -5.55
N TRP A 8 -7.89 4.97 -4.90
CA TRP A 8 -7.78 4.40 -3.56
C TRP A 8 -8.67 5.10 -2.52
N PRO A 9 -8.68 6.44 -2.39
CA PRO A 9 -9.56 7.11 -1.43
C PRO A 9 -11.05 6.86 -1.68
N ARG A 10 -11.43 6.56 -2.92
CA ARG A 10 -12.82 6.35 -3.36
C ARG A 10 -13.21 4.87 -3.41
N ALA A 11 -12.25 3.96 -3.28
CA ALA A 11 -12.49 2.53 -3.30
C ALA A 11 -13.34 2.10 -2.10
N THR A 12 -14.16 1.05 -2.30
CA THR A 12 -14.96 0.52 -1.19
C THR A 12 -14.06 -0.12 -0.15
N MET A 13 -14.53 -0.21 1.10
CA MET A 13 -13.77 -0.87 2.16
C MET A 13 -13.49 -2.34 1.82
N THR A 14 -14.41 -3.02 1.14
CA THR A 14 -14.22 -4.39 0.65
C THR A 14 -13.06 -4.47 -0.35
N ASP A 15 -13.02 -3.58 -1.34
CA ASP A 15 -11.94 -3.58 -2.34
C ASP A 15 -10.57 -3.31 -1.72
N LYS A 16 -10.52 -2.39 -0.75
CA LYS A 16 -9.30 -2.08 0.01
C LYS A 16 -8.82 -3.30 0.81
N ILE A 17 -9.75 -3.99 1.49
CA ILE A 17 -9.46 -5.21 2.25
C ILE A 17 -8.96 -6.31 1.32
N ASP A 18 -9.61 -6.53 0.19
CA ASP A 18 -9.22 -7.57 -0.77
C ASP A 18 -7.86 -7.30 -1.39
N PHE A 19 -7.58 -6.05 -1.75
CA PHE A 19 -6.27 -5.65 -2.28
C PHE A 19 -5.15 -5.86 -1.25
N THR A 20 -5.33 -5.33 -0.03
CA THR A 20 -4.33 -5.43 1.04
C THR A 20 -4.14 -6.87 1.54
N ASN A 21 -5.19 -7.69 1.51
CA ASN A 21 -5.11 -9.13 1.77
C ASN A 21 -4.18 -9.82 0.75
N ARG A 22 -4.32 -9.49 -0.54
CA ARG A 22 -3.46 -10.06 -1.59
C ARG A 22 -2.01 -9.62 -1.40
N MET A 23 -1.76 -8.35 -1.11
CA MET A 23 -0.41 -7.83 -0.86
C MET A 23 0.22 -8.46 0.38
N GLY A 24 -0.51 -8.51 1.50
CA GLY A 24 -0.04 -9.16 2.73
C GLY A 24 0.33 -10.62 2.48
N LYS A 25 -0.58 -11.42 1.88
CA LYS A 25 -0.29 -12.82 1.56
C LYS A 25 0.94 -13.00 0.67
N ALA A 26 1.14 -12.12 -0.31
CA ALA A 26 2.27 -12.20 -1.23
C ALA A 26 3.61 -11.82 -0.57
N MET A 27 3.59 -10.92 0.41
CA MET A 27 4.80 -10.29 0.96
C MET A 27 5.17 -10.76 2.36
N THR A 28 4.22 -11.33 3.14
CA THR A 28 4.47 -11.84 4.49
C THR A 28 5.55 -12.94 4.52
N THR A 29 5.75 -13.66 3.41
CA THR A 29 6.84 -14.64 3.28
C THR A 29 8.23 -13.99 3.16
N LEU A 30 8.31 -12.75 2.70
CA LEU A 30 9.54 -11.97 2.58
C LEU A 30 9.87 -11.25 3.89
N SER A 31 8.85 -10.73 4.58
CA SER A 31 8.97 -10.17 5.92
C SER A 31 7.65 -10.35 6.67
N PRO A 32 7.67 -10.88 7.91
CA PRO A 32 6.45 -11.11 8.70
C PRO A 32 5.70 -9.81 9.03
N GLU A 33 6.35 -8.65 8.91
CA GLU A 33 5.77 -7.34 9.18
C GLU A 33 5.01 -6.76 7.97
N LEU A 34 5.21 -7.30 6.77
CA LEU A 34 4.49 -6.92 5.55
C LEU A 34 3.12 -7.60 5.52
N THR A 35 2.29 -7.25 6.50
CA THR A 35 0.94 -7.78 6.71
C THR A 35 -0.12 -6.99 5.94
N ARG A 36 -1.34 -7.52 5.92
CA ARG A 36 -2.53 -6.80 5.42
C ARG A 36 -2.69 -5.45 6.12
N GLU A 37 -2.56 -5.44 7.43
CA GLU A 37 -2.72 -4.26 8.28
C GLU A 37 -1.68 -3.20 7.95
N TYR A 38 -0.44 -3.64 7.72
CA TYR A 38 0.65 -2.77 7.27
C TYR A 38 0.31 -2.07 5.95
N PHE A 39 -0.06 -2.85 4.92
CA PHE A 39 -0.41 -2.27 3.62
C PHE A 39 -1.65 -1.38 3.68
N MET A 40 -2.67 -1.76 4.45
CA MET A 40 -3.85 -0.91 4.63
C MET A 40 -3.47 0.46 5.18
N ARG A 41 -2.70 0.49 6.27
CA ARG A 41 -2.26 1.74 6.90
C ARG A 41 -1.39 2.56 5.95
N CYS A 42 -0.38 1.95 5.35
CA CYS A 42 0.56 2.68 4.50
C CYS A 42 -0.11 3.22 3.22
N LEU A 43 -1.03 2.47 2.61
CA LEU A 43 -1.76 2.94 1.43
C LEU A 43 -2.70 4.10 1.77
N GLU A 44 -3.38 4.05 2.93
CA GLU A 44 -4.17 5.20 3.41
C GLU A 44 -3.29 6.44 3.64
N GLU A 45 -2.14 6.29 4.31
CA GLU A 45 -1.21 7.40 4.55
C GLU A 45 -0.65 7.96 3.22
N THR A 46 -0.21 7.09 2.32
CA THR A 46 0.34 7.47 1.01
C THR A 46 -0.70 8.15 0.12
N ALA A 47 -1.95 7.67 0.13
CA ALA A 47 -3.03 8.26 -0.66
C ALA A 47 -3.40 9.67 -0.18
N ASN A 48 -3.18 9.94 1.11
CA ASN A 48 -3.42 11.25 1.73
C ASN A 48 -2.23 12.21 1.59
N THR A 49 -1.08 11.75 1.08
CA THR A 49 0.14 12.54 0.96
C THR A 49 0.34 13.02 -0.49
N GLY A 50 -0.02 14.27 -0.79
CA GLY A 50 0.31 14.94 -2.06
C GLY A 50 -0.62 14.61 -3.24
N ASP A 51 -0.14 14.89 -4.47
CA ASP A 51 -0.87 14.61 -5.72
C ASP A 51 -0.57 13.19 -6.23
N THR A 52 -1.51 12.28 -6.02
CA THR A 52 -1.42 10.87 -6.45
C THR A 52 -1.99 10.61 -7.85
N ARG A 53 -2.38 11.65 -8.60
CA ARG A 53 -3.09 11.51 -9.89
C ARG A 53 -2.32 10.76 -10.96
N SER A 54 -0.98 10.79 -10.91
CA SER A 54 -0.12 10.08 -11.87
C SER A 54 0.43 8.75 -11.35
N LEU A 55 0.17 8.41 -10.09
CA LEU A 55 0.67 7.18 -9.48
C LEU A 55 -0.31 6.03 -9.67
N THR A 56 0.22 4.82 -9.75
CA THR A 56 -0.59 3.60 -9.70
C THR A 56 -0.63 2.98 -8.31
N LEU A 57 -1.53 2.02 -8.07
CA LEU A 57 -1.52 1.24 -6.83
C LEU A 57 -0.21 0.48 -6.64
N SER A 58 0.41 -0.03 -7.70
CA SER A 58 1.73 -0.66 -7.58
C SER A 58 2.81 0.33 -7.17
N ASP A 59 2.76 1.58 -7.64
CA ASP A 59 3.69 2.62 -7.18
C ASP A 59 3.54 2.89 -5.69
N MET A 60 2.31 2.98 -5.19
CA MET A 60 2.05 3.12 -3.75
C MET A 60 2.57 1.91 -2.96
N VAL A 61 2.37 0.68 -3.45
CA VAL A 61 2.91 -0.53 -2.82
C VAL A 61 4.44 -0.48 -2.77
N ARG A 62 5.11 -0.04 -3.84
CA ARG A 62 6.58 0.14 -3.84
C ARG A 62 7.02 1.20 -2.84
N THR A 63 6.27 2.30 -2.71
CA THR A 63 6.52 3.32 -1.68
C THR A 63 6.43 2.70 -0.29
N CYS A 64 5.38 1.93 -0.01
CA CYS A 64 5.25 1.20 1.26
C CYS A 64 6.45 0.27 1.51
N LEU A 65 6.80 -0.58 0.56
CA LEU A 65 7.97 -1.46 0.69
C LEU A 65 9.26 -0.68 0.93
N SER A 66 9.42 0.48 0.29
CA SER A 66 10.59 1.35 0.48
C SER A 66 10.61 1.96 1.88
N LEU A 67 9.46 2.39 2.40
CA LEU A 67 9.32 2.88 3.78
C LEU A 67 9.58 1.78 4.81
N HIS A 68 9.15 0.53 4.53
CA HIS A 68 9.44 -0.63 5.37
C HIS A 68 10.94 -0.95 5.43
N ALA A 69 11.61 -0.86 4.27
CA ALA A 69 13.02 -1.22 4.13
C ALA A 69 13.97 -0.15 4.68
N GLN A 70 13.49 1.07 4.94
CA GLN A 70 14.29 2.07 5.62
C GLN A 70 14.52 1.61 7.06
N PRO A 71 15.77 1.35 7.48
CA PRO A 71 16.05 1.16 8.90
C PRO A 71 15.58 2.45 9.60
N SER A 72 14.66 2.31 10.54
CA SER A 72 14.29 3.38 11.47
C SER A 72 15.59 3.99 11.97
N SER A 73 15.93 5.17 11.46
CA SER A 73 17.07 5.94 11.94
C SER A 73 16.63 6.57 13.25
N ASP A 74 16.69 5.78 14.32
CA ASP A 74 16.62 6.24 15.71
C ASP A 74 17.80 5.64 16.48
#